data_AF-A0A535T200-F1
#
_entry.id   AF-A0A535T200-F1
#
_cell.length_a   1.000
_cell.length_b   1.000
_cell.length_c   1.000
_cell.angle_alpha   90.00
_cell.angle_beta   90.00
_cell.angle_gamma   90.00
#
_symmetry.space_group_name_H-M   'P 1'
#
loop_
_entity.id
_entity.type
_entity.pdbx_description
1 polymer ?
#
loop_
_entity_poly.entity_id
_entity_poly.type
_entity_poly.pdbx_seq_one_letter_code
_entity_poly.pdbx_strand_id
1 'polypeptide(L)' 'MEMRHPDICCGAAGLYCTLEPQMSARILDEKMDDLISTGAELVVTANPGCQMQLAAGLRARGSQIRVEHVSELLVRAY' A
#
# COMPACT_ATOMS: atom_id res chain seq x y z
N MET A 1 13.35 -2.60 10.05
CA MET A 1 13.65 -1.19 9.73
C MET A 1 12.33 -0.50 9.46
N GLU A 2 12.15 0.75 9.89
CA GLU A 2 10.90 1.51 9.70
C GLU A 2 10.86 2.19 8.32
N MET A 3 9.66 2.57 7.85
CA MET A 3 9.48 3.37 6.63
C MET A 3 10.06 4.78 6.81
N ARG A 4 10.57 5.38 5.72
CA ARG A 4 11.04 6.76 5.73
C ARG A 4 9.88 7.75 5.94
N HIS A 5 8.74 7.51 5.27
CA HIS A 5 7.52 8.32 5.37
C HIS A 5 6.32 7.42 5.70
N PRO A 6 6.12 7.04 6.98
CA PRO A 6 5.07 6.10 7.36
C PRO A 6 3.65 6.67 7.13
N ASP A 7 3.50 7.99 7.20
CA ASP A 7 2.25 8.75 7.13
C ASP A 7 1.88 9.24 5.73
N ILE A 8 2.76 9.09 4.73
CA ILE A 8 2.40 9.42 3.34
C ILE A 8 1.24 8.53 2.86
N CYS A 9 0.32 9.16 2.13
CA CYS A 9 -0.86 8.53 1.55
C CYS A 9 -0.50 7.35 0.62
N CYS A 10 -1.44 6.41 0.46
CA CYS A 10 -1.31 5.29 -0.46
C CYS A 10 -1.62 5.66 -1.94
N GLY A 11 -2.17 6.85 -2.19
CA GLY A 11 -2.55 7.32 -3.53
C GLY A 11 -3.95 6.88 -4.02
N ALA A 12 -4.68 6.04 -3.26
CA ALA A 12 -5.98 5.52 -3.68
C ALA A 12 -7.06 6.62 -3.80
N ALA A 13 -7.18 7.48 -2.78
CA ALA A 13 -7.96 8.72 -2.76
C ALA A 13 -9.39 8.72 -3.39
N GLY A 14 -10.06 7.56 -3.47
CA GLY A 14 -11.41 7.45 -4.04
C GLY A 14 -11.45 7.91 -5.51
N LEU A 15 -12.36 8.83 -5.85
CA LEU A 15 -12.50 9.35 -7.22
C LEU A 15 -11.25 10.08 -7.73
N TYR A 16 -10.46 10.65 -6.82
CA TYR A 16 -9.28 11.44 -7.19
C TYR A 16 -8.24 10.62 -7.96
N CYS A 17 -8.05 9.33 -7.67
CA CYS A 17 -7.11 8.51 -8.45
C CYS A 17 -7.52 8.32 -9.91
N THR A 18 -8.81 8.47 -10.22
CA THR A 18 -9.32 8.41 -11.59
C THR A 18 -9.20 9.76 -12.29
N LEU A 19 -9.43 10.87 -11.55
CA LEU A 19 -9.31 12.22 -12.09
C LEU A 19 -7.85 12.63 -12.30
N GLU A 20 -6.96 12.23 -11.39
CA GLU A 20 -5.54 12.61 -11.35
C GLU A 20 -4.63 11.36 -11.28
N PRO A 21 -4.66 10.50 -12.32
CA PRO A 21 -3.97 9.21 -12.29
C PRO A 21 -2.45 9.35 -12.19
N GLN A 22 -1.88 10.39 -12.80
CA GLN A 22 -0.43 10.64 -12.73
C GLN A 22 0.01 11.03 -11.33
N MET A 23 -0.78 11.84 -10.61
CA MET A 23 -0.46 12.22 -9.24
C MET A 23 -0.63 11.04 -8.29
N SER A 24 -1.72 10.27 -8.44
CA SER A 24 -1.95 9.03 -7.69
C SER A 24 -0.80 8.03 -7.86
N ALA A 25 -0.32 7.83 -9.09
CA ALA A 25 0.80 6.95 -9.39
C ALA A 25 2.10 7.42 -8.73
N ARG A 26 2.42 8.73 -8.80
CA ARG A 26 3.63 9.27 -8.14
C ARG A 26 3.63 9.06 -6.63
N ILE A 27 2.49 9.31 -5.97
CA ILE A 27 2.34 9.07 -4.52
C ILE A 27 2.51 7.57 -4.21
N LEU A 28 1.89 6.71 -5.02
CA LEU A 28 2.00 5.27 -4.84
C LEU A 28 3.45 4.81 -5.00
N ASP A 29 4.16 5.29 -6.01
CA ASP A 29 5.56 4.93 -6.27
C ASP A 29 6.48 5.26 -5.08
N GLU A 30 6.32 6.45 -4.50
CA GLU A 30 7.06 6.85 -3.30
C GLU A 30 6.75 5.92 -2.11
N LYS A 31 5.47 5.57 -1.92
CA LYS A 31 5.08 4.61 -0.88
C LYS A 31 5.66 3.22 -1.11
N MET A 32 5.77 2.77 -2.37
CA MET A 32 6.33 1.47 -2.71
C MET A 32 7.82 1.38 -2.39
N ASP A 33 8.58 2.44 -2.72
CA ASP A 33 10.02 2.50 -2.42
C ASP A 33 10.25 2.39 -0.90
N ASP A 34 9.44 3.09 -0.12
CA ASP A 34 9.50 3.03 1.35
C ASP A 34 9.14 1.65 1.88
N LEU A 35 8.02 1.07 1.43
CA LEU A 35 7.58 -0.25 1.89
C LEU A 35 8.61 -1.34 1.56
N ILE A 36 9.14 -1.35 0.34
CA ILE A 36 10.13 -2.35 -0.09
C ILE A 36 11.42 -2.21 0.73
N SER A 37 11.84 -0.99 1.04
CA SER A 37 13.06 -0.74 1.85
C SER A 37 12.98 -1.32 3.26
N THR A 38 11.77 -1.53 3.80
CA THR A 38 11.60 -2.09 5.15
C THR A 38 11.95 -3.57 5.24
N GLY A 39 11.90 -4.30 4.12
CA GLY A 39 12.00 -5.77 4.10
C GLY A 39 10.80 -6.49 4.73
N ALA A 40 9.68 -5.80 4.95
CA ALA A 40 8.48 -6.40 5.54
C ALA A 40 7.88 -7.47 4.62
N GLU A 41 7.36 -8.55 5.19
CA GLU A 41 6.65 -9.60 4.42
C GLU A 41 5.15 -9.32 4.27
N LEU A 42 4.61 -8.47 5.13
CA LEU A 42 3.19 -8.16 5.23
C LEU A 42 2.98 -6.68 5.55
N VAL A 43 2.09 -6.04 4.80
CA VAL A 43 1.56 -4.70 5.05
C VAL A 43 0.10 -4.83 5.46
N VAL A 44 -0.28 -4.13 6.52
CA VAL A 44 -1.63 -4.17 7.07
C VAL A 44 -2.23 -2.78 6.99
N THR A 45 -3.47 -2.68 6.52
CA THR A 45 -4.20 -1.41 6.43
C THR A 45 -5.64 -1.56 6.88
N ALA A 46 -6.24 -0.47 7.35
CA ALA A 46 -7.64 -0.41 7.76
C ALA A 46 -8.57 0.19 6.68
N ASN A 47 -8.07 0.36 5.46
CA ASN A 47 -8.84 0.92 4.35
C ASN A 47 -8.76 -0.01 3.12
N PRO A 48 -9.90 -0.55 2.63
CA PRO A 48 -9.92 -1.43 1.46
C PRO A 48 -9.37 -0.77 0.18
N GLY A 49 -9.58 0.54 0.00
CA GLY A 49 -9.02 1.28 -1.12
C GLY A 49 -7.49 1.32 -1.07
N CYS A 50 -6.90 1.56 0.10
CA CYS A 50 -5.44 1.43 0.26
C CYS A 50 -4.97 -0.01 0.08
N GLN A 51 -5.70 -1.01 0.58
CA GLN A 51 -5.33 -2.42 0.37
C GLN A 51 -5.22 -2.73 -1.13
N MET A 52 -6.22 -2.34 -1.92
CA MET A 52 -6.24 -2.54 -3.37
C MET A 52 -5.11 -1.78 -4.07
N GLN A 53 -4.91 -0.50 -3.73
CA GLN A 53 -3.90 0.36 -4.35
C GLN A 53 -2.47 -0.11 -4.05
N LEU A 54 -2.17 -0.44 -2.78
CA LEU A 54 -0.87 -0.95 -2.36
C LEU A 54 -0.60 -2.32 -2.97
N ALA A 55 -1.59 -3.22 -3.02
CA ALA A 55 -1.45 -4.52 -3.65
C ALA A 55 -1.18 -4.38 -5.16
N ALA A 56 -1.82 -3.43 -5.84
CA ALA A 56 -1.53 -3.14 -7.25
C ALA A 56 -0.11 -2.60 -7.45
N GLY A 57 0.34 -1.65 -6.62
CA GLY A 57 1.70 -1.11 -6.66
C GLY A 57 2.78 -2.17 -6.42
N LEU A 58 2.60 -3.01 -5.40
CA LEU A 58 3.56 -4.07 -5.08
C LEU A 58 3.63 -5.12 -6.20
N ARG A 59 2.49 -5.50 -6.79
CA ARG A 59 2.46 -6.39 -7.97
C ARG A 59 3.18 -5.77 -9.16
N ALA A 60 2.98 -4.48 -9.42
CA ALA A 60 3.67 -3.78 -10.52
C ALA A 60 5.20 -3.72 -10.31
N ARG A 61 5.66 -3.69 -9.06
CA ARG A 61 7.08 -3.75 -8.67
C ARG A 61 7.64 -5.18 -8.58
N GLY A 62 6.84 -6.22 -8.87
CA GLY A 62 7.26 -7.62 -8.75
C GLY A 62 7.53 -8.09 -7.32
N SER A 63 7.03 -7.34 -6.33
CA SER A 63 7.26 -7.59 -4.91
C SER A 63 6.42 -8.76 -4.40
N GLN A 64 6.96 -9.51 -3.44
CA GLN A 64 6.27 -10.62 -2.76
C GLN A 64 5.59 -10.20 -1.44
N ILE A 65 5.68 -8.91 -1.09
CA ILE A 65 5.05 -8.37 0.11
C ILE A 65 3.53 -8.51 -0.01
N ARG A 66 2.91 -9.13 0.99
CA ARG A 66 1.45 -9.32 1.04
C ARG A 66 0.78 -8.07 1.61
N VAL A 67 -0.45 -7.79 1.20
CA VAL A 67 -1.27 -6.69 1.76
C VAL A 67 -2.57 -7.27 2.28
N GLU A 68 -2.85 -7.06 3.57
CA GLU A 68 -4.07 -7.53 4.23
C GLU A 68 -4.85 -6.35 4.83
N HIS A 69 -6.17 -6.49 4.88
CA HIS A 69 -6.97 -5.65 5.76
C HIS A 69 -6.75 -6.06 7.21
N VAL A 70 -6.82 -5.10 8.14
CA VAL A 70 -6.69 -5.38 9.58
C VAL A 70 -7.71 -6.43 10.06
N SER A 71 -8.92 -6.44 9.51
CA SER A 71 -9.92 -7.46 9.85
C SER A 71 -9.52 -8.87 9.39
N GLU A 72 -8.89 -9.00 8.22
CA GLU A 72 -8.41 -10.29 7.70
C GLU A 72 -7.28 -10.84 8.59
N LEU A 73 -6.37 -9.96 9.00
CA LEU A 73 -5.30 -10.31 9.94
C LEU A 73 -5.88 -10.82 11.26
N LEU A 74 -6.86 -10.10 11.82
CA LEU A 74 -7.51 -10.50 13.07
C LEU A 74 -8.16 -11.86 12.93
N VAL A 75 -8.94 -12.10 11.86
CA VAL A 75 -9.58 -13.40 11.61
C VAL A 75 -8.56 -14.54 11.48
N ARG A 76 -7.41 -14.30 10.85
CA ARG A 76 -6.35 -15.31 10.68
C ARG A 76 -5.56 -15.59 11.96
N ALA A 77 -5.56 -14.66 12.91
CA ALA A 77 -4.82 -14.77 14.17
C ALA A 77 -5.60 -15.44 15.30
N TYR A 78 -6.92 -15.61 15.15
CA TYR A 78 -7.76 -16.45 16.01
C TYR A 78 -7.64 -17.93 15.62
#